data_AF-K5WNZ4-F1
#
_entry.id   AF-K5WNZ4-F1
#
_cell.length_a   1.000
_cell.length_b   1.000
_cell.length_c   1.000
_cell.angle_alpha   90.00
_cell.angle_beta   90.00
_cell.angle_gamma   90.00
#
_symmetry.space_group_name_H-M   'P 1'
#
loop_
_entity.id
_entity.type
_entity.pdbx_description
1 polymer ?
#
loop_
_entity_poly.entity_id
_entity_poly.type
_entity_poly.pdbx_seq_one_letter_code
_entity_poly.pdbx_strand_id
1 'polypeptide(L)'
;MAIQLDYPPYDLTHNKEFSYDTVLRRWPSTLAGVIDELNQQCQGISLLVKEGSISKEVGDVKIEETSSIMNKISLFKHEMTQNEPFHPIPNDGELHSDIYNQELKALTES
;
A
#
# COMPACT_ATOMS: atom_id res chain seq x y z
N MET A 1 -4.05 12.67 19.15
CA MET A 1 -4.51 14.06 19.42
C MET A 1 -5.08 14.52 18.11
N ALA A 2 -6.41 14.51 17.96
CA ALA A 2 -7.05 14.79 16.68
C ALA A 2 -6.69 16.21 16.22
N ILE A 3 -6.09 16.33 15.04
CA ILE A 3 -5.79 17.63 14.44
C ILE A 3 -7.13 18.21 13.99
N GLN A 4 -7.72 19.07 14.82
CA GLN A 4 -8.95 19.77 14.46
C GLN A 4 -8.58 20.90 13.50
N LEU A 5 -8.85 20.68 12.21
CA LEU A 5 -8.65 21.68 11.17
C LEU A 5 -9.80 22.69 11.23
N ASP A 6 -9.51 23.96 10.94
CA ASP A 6 -10.52 25.05 10.87
C ASP A 6 -11.50 24.90 9.69
N TYR A 7 -11.36 23.84 8.90
CA TYR A 7 -12.15 23.54 7.73
C TYR A 7 -12.56 22.06 7.73
N PRO A 8 -13.74 21.72 7.20
CA PRO A 8 -14.17 20.34 7.11
C PRO A 8 -13.21 19.53 6.22
N PRO A 9 -13.05 18.22 6.49
CA PRO A 9 -12.32 17.33 5.58
C PRO A 9 -12.89 17.38 4.16
N TYR A 10 -12.03 17.14 3.16
CA TYR A 10 -12.46 17.06 1.77
C TYR A 10 -13.48 15.93 1.57
N ASP A 11 -14.53 16.21 0.82
CA ASP A 11 -15.56 15.22 0.52
C ASP A 11 -15.10 14.30 -0.62
N LEU A 12 -15.18 13.00 -0.40
CA LEU A 12 -14.81 11.96 -1.36
C LEU A 12 -16.01 11.44 -2.16
N THR A 13 -17.20 12.01 -1.97
CA THR A 13 -18.44 11.61 -2.67
C THR A 13 -18.73 12.49 -3.89
N HIS A 14 -18.11 13.66 -3.99
CA HIS A 14 -18.31 14.58 -5.11
C HIS A 14 -17.39 14.26 -6.30
N ASN A 15 -17.95 13.68 -7.35
CA ASN A 15 -17.22 13.21 -8.54
C ASN A 15 -16.48 14.28 -9.38
N LYS A 16 -16.67 15.56 -9.08
CA LYS A 16 -15.98 16.69 -9.75
C LYS A 16 -14.82 17.24 -8.93
N GLU A 17 -14.63 16.77 -7.71
CA GLU A 17 -13.57 17.22 -6.84
C GLU A 17 -12.25 16.48 -7.10
N PHE A 18 -11.15 17.18 -6.89
CA PHE A 18 -9.82 16.63 -7.03
C PHE A 18 -9.54 15.50 -6.01
N SER A 19 -10.18 15.56 -4.84
CA SER A 19 -10.13 14.54 -3.79
C SER A 19 -10.67 13.20 -4.31
N TYR A 20 -11.84 13.21 -4.95
CA TYR A 20 -12.47 12.04 -5.59
C TYR A 20 -11.56 11.44 -6.67
N ASP A 21 -11.06 12.27 -7.60
CA ASP A 21 -10.17 11.81 -8.67
C ASP A 21 -8.86 11.23 -8.11
N THR A 22 -8.32 11.85 -7.06
CA THR A 22 -7.08 11.41 -6.42
C THR A 22 -7.23 10.03 -5.80
N VAL A 23 -8.27 9.80 -5.01
CA VAL A 23 -8.48 8.52 -4.31
C VAL A 23 -8.86 7.41 -5.30
N LEU A 24 -9.73 7.67 -6.26
CA LEU A 24 -10.26 6.62 -7.15
C LEU A 24 -9.40 6.34 -8.38
N ARG A 25 -8.56 7.27 -8.82
CA ARG A 25 -7.73 7.09 -10.02
C ARG A 25 -6.24 7.16 -9.73
N ARG A 26 -5.79 8.22 -9.06
CA ARG A 26 -4.37 8.51 -8.91
C ARG A 26 -3.71 7.56 -7.92
N TRP A 27 -4.35 7.25 -6.80
CA TRP A 27 -3.85 6.28 -5.82
C TRP A 27 -3.73 4.87 -6.42
N PRO A 28 -4.77 4.27 -7.04
CA PRO A 28 -4.62 2.97 -7.72
C PRO A 28 -3.53 2.94 -8.79
N SER A 29 -3.38 4.02 -9.57
CA SER A 29 -2.31 4.14 -10.56
C SER A 29 -0.92 4.19 -9.92
N THR A 30 -0.79 4.84 -8.76
CA THR A 30 0.47 4.90 -8.01
C THR A 30 0.85 3.52 -7.48
N LEU A 31 -0.11 2.80 -6.90
CA LEU A 31 0.10 1.43 -6.42
C LEU A 31 0.45 0.46 -7.55
N ALA A 32 -0.17 0.62 -8.74
CA ALA A 32 0.20 -0.15 -9.92
C ALA A 32 1.66 0.11 -10.34
N GLY A 33 2.10 1.37 -10.34
CA GLY A 33 3.49 1.71 -10.64
C GLY A 33 4.50 1.10 -9.66
N VAL A 34 4.15 1.00 -8.37
CA VAL A 34 4.99 0.32 -7.37
C VAL A 34 5.10 -1.19 -7.66
N ILE A 35 3.97 -1.84 -8.02
CA ILE A 35 3.98 -3.26 -8.42
C ILE A 35 4.84 -3.48 -9.67
N ASP A 36 4.77 -2.58 -10.65
CA ASP A 36 5.55 -2.66 -11.88
C ASP A 36 7.06 -2.57 -11.59
N GLU A 37 7.47 -1.63 -10.73
CA GLU A 37 8.86 -1.49 -10.29
C GLU A 37 9.36 -2.75 -9.56
N LEU A 38 8.57 -3.27 -8.62
CA LEU A 38 8.92 -4.50 -7.90
C LEU A 38 9.06 -5.71 -8.84
N ASN A 39 8.20 -5.82 -9.85
CA ASN A 39 8.32 -6.86 -10.88
C ASN A 39 9.61 -6.72 -11.71
N GLN A 40 10.00 -5.51 -12.08
CA GLN A 40 11.26 -5.26 -12.78
C GLN A 40 12.47 -5.65 -11.92
N GLN A 41 12.45 -5.33 -10.63
CA GLN A 41 13.50 -5.73 -9.70
C GLN A 41 13.60 -7.25 -9.55
N CYS A 42 12.47 -7.96 -9.44
CA CYS A 42 12.44 -9.44 -9.46
C CYS A 42 13.07 -10.04 -10.71
N GLN A 43 12.78 -9.47 -11.88
CA GLN A 43 13.37 -9.90 -13.15
C GLN A 43 14.88 -9.65 -13.16
N GLY A 44 15.33 -8.48 -12.68
CA GLY A 44 16.75 -8.15 -12.52
C GLY A 44 17.47 -9.14 -11.61
N ILE A 45 16.92 -9.46 -10.44
CA ILE A 45 17.46 -10.47 -9.52
C ILE A 45 17.54 -11.84 -10.20
N SER A 46 16.49 -12.25 -10.91
CA SER A 46 16.46 -13.51 -11.65
C SER A 46 17.57 -13.61 -12.71
N LEU A 47 17.92 -12.49 -13.35
CA LEU A 47 19.04 -12.43 -14.30
C LEU A 47 20.39 -12.55 -13.56
N LEU A 48 20.57 -11.82 -12.46
CA LEU A 48 21.80 -11.89 -11.66
C LEU A 48 22.06 -13.29 -11.09
N VAL A 49 21.02 -14.04 -10.71
CA VAL A 49 21.14 -15.46 -10.31
C VAL A 49 21.64 -16.30 -11.49
N LYS A 50 21.07 -16.13 -12.69
CA LYS A 50 21.46 -16.89 -13.88
C LYS A 50 22.90 -16.62 -14.32
N GLU A 51 23.35 -15.39 -14.15
CA GLU A 51 24.72 -14.96 -14.45
C GLU A 51 25.73 -15.42 -13.38
N GLY A 52 25.27 -15.93 -12.24
CA GLY A 52 26.11 -16.34 -11.11
C GLY A 52 26.64 -15.18 -10.27
N SER A 53 26.12 -13.97 -10.46
CA SER A 53 26.49 -12.75 -9.72
C SER A 53 25.99 -12.76 -8.27
N ILE A 54 24.90 -13.47 -8.00
CA ILE A 54 24.35 -13.71 -6.67
C ILE A 54 24.02 -15.19 -6.49
N SER A 55 24.03 -15.67 -5.25
CA SER A 55 23.62 -17.05 -4.97
C SER A 55 22.12 -17.21 -5.23
N LYS A 56 21.73 -18.42 -5.66
CA LYS A 56 20.34 -18.73 -5.93
C LYS A 56 19.48 -18.58 -4.67
N GLU A 57 20.01 -18.97 -3.52
CA GLU A 57 19.32 -18.88 -2.23
C GLU A 57 19.01 -17.42 -1.87
N VAL A 58 19.97 -16.52 -2.06
CA VAL A 58 19.77 -15.08 -1.80
C VAL A 58 18.78 -14.47 -2.80
N GLY A 59 18.85 -14.88 -4.07
CA GLY A 59 17.91 -14.46 -5.10
C GLY A 59 16.48 -14.90 -4.81
N ASP A 60 16.29 -16.18 -4.47
CA ASP A 60 14.98 -16.77 -4.19
C ASP A 60 14.32 -16.10 -2.96
N VAL A 61 15.07 -15.83 -1.89
CA VAL A 61 14.56 -15.10 -0.71
C VAL A 61 14.05 -13.71 -1.07
N LYS A 62 14.81 -12.94 -1.86
CA LYS A 62 14.40 -11.59 -2.26
C LYS A 62 13.20 -11.60 -3.21
N ILE A 63 13.12 -12.58 -4.10
CA ILE A 63 11.98 -12.75 -5.01
C ILE A 63 10.72 -13.10 -4.21
N GLU A 64 10.84 -13.99 -3.21
CA GLU A 64 9.73 -14.35 -2.32
C GLU A 64 9.25 -13.15 -1.49
N GLU A 65 10.17 -12.39 -0.89
CA GLU A 65 9.86 -11.16 -0.16
C GLU A 65 9.13 -10.15 -1.06
N THR A 66 9.65 -9.92 -2.26
CA THR A 66 9.05 -9.00 -3.23
C THR A 66 7.65 -9.47 -3.66
N SER A 67 7.46 -10.78 -3.88
CA SER A 67 6.16 -11.37 -4.19
C SER A 67 5.16 -11.15 -3.06
N SER A 68 5.58 -11.33 -1.81
CA SER A 68 4.75 -11.08 -0.62
C SER A 68 4.29 -9.62 -0.55
N ILE A 69 5.20 -8.66 -0.80
CA ILE A 69 4.89 -7.22 -0.82
C ILE A 69 3.91 -6.90 -1.95
N MET A 70 4.15 -7.39 -3.17
CA MET A 70 3.25 -7.16 -4.31
C MET A 70 1.85 -7.71 -4.07
N ASN A 71 1.72 -8.86 -3.40
CA ASN A 71 0.43 -9.44 -3.04
C ASN A 71 -0.33 -8.55 -2.04
N LYS A 72 0.35 -8.02 -1.01
CA LYS A 72 -0.25 -7.09 -0.05
C LYS A 72 -0.72 -5.80 -0.73
N ILE A 73 0.10 -5.21 -1.61
CA ILE A 73 -0.27 -3.99 -2.35
C ILE A 73 -1.44 -4.26 -3.31
N SER A 74 -1.46 -5.42 -3.96
CA SER A 74 -2.54 -5.81 -4.88
C SER A 74 -3.87 -5.98 -4.15
N LEU A 75 -3.85 -6.62 -2.97
CA LEU A 75 -5.00 -6.74 -2.09
C LEU A 75 -5.51 -5.36 -1.66
N PHE A 76 -4.62 -4.51 -1.16
CA PHE A 76 -4.98 -3.15 -0.73
C PHE A 76 -5.59 -2.32 -1.86
N LYS A 77 -5.01 -2.36 -3.07
CA LYS A 77 -5.58 -1.69 -4.25
C LYS A 77 -6.99 -2.21 -4.57
N HIS A 78 -7.21 -3.52 -4.44
CA HIS A 78 -8.51 -4.13 -4.67
C HIS A 78 -9.53 -3.64 -3.64
N GLU A 79 -9.22 -3.71 -2.34
CA GLU A 79 -10.05 -3.23 -1.24
C GLU A 79 -10.44 -1.76 -1.43
N MET A 80 -9.47 -0.90 -1.79
CA MET A 80 -9.73 0.51 -2.10
C MET A 80 -10.69 0.70 -3.26
N THR A 81 -10.56 -0.11 -4.33
CA THR A 81 -11.43 -0.01 -5.52
C THR A 81 -12.86 -0.45 -5.21
N GLN A 82 -13.03 -1.38 -4.27
CA GLN A 82 -14.33 -1.84 -3.80
C GLN A 82 -14.92 -0.96 -2.69
N ASN A 83 -14.19 0.09 -2.26
CA ASN A 83 -14.56 0.94 -1.14
C ASN A 83 -14.80 0.12 0.15
N GLU A 84 -13.95 -0.88 0.38
CA GLU A 84 -13.96 -1.68 1.60
C GLU A 84 -13.48 -0.85 2.81
N PRO A 85 -13.99 -1.10 4.02
CA PRO A 85 -13.52 -0.44 5.23
C PRO A 85 -12.04 -0.73 5.51
N PHE A 86 -11.31 0.26 6.02
CA PHE A 86 -9.94 0.04 6.46
C PHE A 86 -9.87 -0.94 7.64
N HIS A 87 -8.94 -1.88 7.56
CA HIS A 87 -8.64 -2.82 8.63
C HIS A 87 -7.56 -2.27 9.57
N PRO A 88 -7.57 -2.66 10.86
CA PRO A 88 -6.47 -2.35 11.77
C PRO A 88 -5.13 -2.88 11.25
N ILE A 89 -4.10 -2.07 11.39
CA ILE A 89 -2.72 -2.42 11.07
C ILE A 89 -2.24 -3.46 12.09
N PRO A 90 -1.72 -4.63 11.66
CA PRO A 90 -1.14 -5.62 12.56
C PRO A 90 0.03 -5.04 13.37
N ASN A 91 0.19 -5.46 14.62
CA ASN A 91 1.36 -5.08 15.41
C ASN A 91 2.51 -6.04 15.11
N ASP A 92 3.31 -5.70 14.09
CA ASP A 92 4.50 -6.43 13.63
C ASP A 92 5.81 -5.85 14.20
N GLY A 93 5.71 -4.91 15.15
CA GLY A 93 6.85 -4.20 15.73
C GLY A 93 7.21 -2.90 15.02
N GLU A 94 6.48 -2.54 13.96
CA GLU A 94 6.66 -1.27 13.26
C GLU A 94 6.08 -0.07 14.03
N LEU A 95 6.65 1.11 13.76
CA LEU A 95 6.32 2.37 14.44
C LEU A 95 4.88 2.83 14.15
N HIS A 96 4.25 3.41 15.16
CA HIS A 96 2.97 4.14 15.08
C HIS A 96 1.74 3.30 14.71
N SER A 97 1.84 1.97 14.65
CA SER A 97 0.68 1.08 14.43
C SER A 97 -0.42 1.32 15.47
N ASP A 98 -0.04 1.59 16.72
CA ASP A 98 -0.90 1.99 17.82
C ASP A 98 -1.63 3.32 17.57
N ILE A 99 -0.92 4.34 17.11
CA ILE A 99 -1.48 5.66 16.81
C ILE A 99 -2.47 5.57 15.65
N TYR A 100 -2.10 4.92 14.56
CA TYR A 100 -2.99 4.78 13.39
C TYR A 100 -4.25 3.97 13.72
N ASN A 101 -4.11 2.88 14.47
CA ASN A 101 -5.26 2.08 14.89
C ASN A 101 -6.17 2.82 15.87
N GLN A 102 -5.61 3.67 16.73
CA GLN A 102 -6.39 4.51 17.63
C GLN A 102 -7.22 5.54 16.85
N GLU A 103 -6.62 6.22 15.86
CA GLU A 103 -7.33 7.20 15.03
C GLU A 103 -8.36 6.51 14.11
N LEU A 104 -8.06 5.32 13.56
CA LEU A 104 -9.03 4.53 12.79
C LEU A 104 -10.26 4.16 13.63
N LYS A 105 -10.05 3.76 14.88
CA LYS A 105 -11.14 3.46 15.81
C LYS A 105 -12.00 4.71 16.06
N ALA A 106 -11.38 5.87 16.29
CA ALA A 106 -12.09 7.13 16.49
C ALA A 106 -12.95 7.52 15.28
N LEU A 107 -12.47 7.28 14.05
CA LEU A 107 -13.20 7.55 12.81
C LEU A 107 -14.36 6.58 12.55
N THR A 108 -14.28 5.35 13.09
CA THR A 108 -15.33 4.33 12.91
C THR A 108 -16.44 4.46 13.96
N GLU A 109 -16.13 5.03 15.13
CA GLU A 109 -17.08 5.27 16.23
C GLU A 109 -17.81 6.63 16.11
N SER A 110 -17.41 7.49 15.16
CA SER A 110 -18.02 8.79 14.87
C SER A 110 -19.10 8.72 13.79
#